data_AF-A0A7V5C5I6-F1
#
_entry.id   AF-A0A7V5C5I6-F1
#
_cell.length_a   1.000
_cell.length_b   1.000
_cell.length_c   1.000
_cell.angle_alpha   90.00
_cell.angle_beta   90.00
_cell.angle_gamma   90.00
#
_symmetry.space_group_name_H-M   'P 1'
#
loop_
_entity.id
_entity.type
_entity.pdbx_description
1 polymer ?
#
loop_
_entity_poly.entity_id
_entity_poly.type
_entity_poly.pdbx_seq_one_letter_code
_entity_poly.pdbx_strand_id
1 'polypeptide(L)'
;MRMTELKLSIPQDILYTLNETKNDFIKKMRLYAAMELYRMQKLSMGKASELAEMNKTDFMFELGKYEIPAINYDPDDFREEAEWIMRK
;
A
#
# COMPACT_ATOMS: atom_id res chain seq x y z
N MET A 1 8.07 -8.54 17.33
CA MET A 1 7.29 -7.30 17.53
C MET A 1 6.05 -7.61 18.37
N ARG A 2 5.51 -6.65 19.11
CA ARG A 2 4.25 -6.84 19.84
C ARG A 2 3.08 -6.66 18.87
N MET A 3 2.17 -7.62 18.86
CA MET A 3 0.95 -7.56 18.07
C MET A 3 -0.14 -6.80 18.84
N THR A 4 -0.97 -6.06 18.13
CA THR A 4 -2.20 -5.45 18.67
C THR A 4 -3.37 -5.88 17.80
N GLU A 5 -4.44 -6.37 18.41
CA GLU A 5 -5.65 -6.79 17.71
C GLU A 5 -6.60 -5.60 17.56
N LEU A 6 -7.11 -5.39 16.33
CA LEU A 6 -8.16 -4.42 16.04
C LEU A 6 -9.47 -5.17 15.77
N LYS A 7 -10.54 -4.82 16.48
CA LYS A 7 -11.89 -5.36 16.27
C LYS A 7 -12.75 -4.30 15.58
N LEU A 8 -13.32 -4.67 14.44
CA LEU A 8 -14.23 -3.82 13.67
C LEU A 8 -15.55 -4.59 13.47
N SER A 9 -16.66 -3.95 13.80
CA SER A 9 -18.00 -4.46 13.48
C SER A 9 -18.52 -3.75 12.23
N ILE A 10 -19.00 -4.52 11.27
CA ILE A 10 -19.62 -4.02 10.04
C ILE A 10 -20.99 -4.68 9.84
N PRO A 11 -21.90 -4.02 9.12
CA PRO A 11 -23.08 -4.68 8.58
C PRO A 11 -22.70 -5.89 7.71
N GLN A 12 -23.34 -7.03 7.93
CA GLN A 12 -23.01 -8.29 7.25
C GLN A 12 -23.36 -8.26 5.75
N ASP A 13 -24.34 -7.46 5.38
CA ASP A 13 -24.76 -7.20 4.00
C ASP A 13 -23.69 -6.53 3.14
N ILE A 14 -22.71 -5.84 3.73
CA ILE A 14 -21.54 -5.35 3.01
C ILE A 14 -20.75 -6.53 2.40
N LEU A 15 -20.55 -7.61 3.15
CA LEU A 15 -19.84 -8.80 2.65
C LEU A 15 -20.63 -9.46 1.50
N TYR A 16 -21.95 -9.51 1.61
CA TYR A 16 -22.82 -10.04 0.54
C TYR A 16 -22.78 -9.16 -0.71
N THR A 17 -22.85 -7.84 -0.53
CA THR A 17 -22.82 -6.87 -1.64
C THR A 17 -21.50 -6.94 -2.40
N LEU A 18 -20.39 -7.13 -1.69
CA LEU A 18 -19.05 -7.26 -2.27
C LEU A 18 -18.76 -8.68 -2.79
N ASN A 19 -19.64 -9.65 -2.51
CA ASN A 19 -19.42 -11.07 -2.78
C ASN A 19 -18.08 -11.58 -2.20
N GLU A 20 -17.82 -11.23 -0.94
CA GLU A 20 -16.56 -11.54 -0.26
C GLU A 20 -16.77 -12.35 1.01
N THR A 21 -15.78 -13.19 1.33
CA THR A 21 -15.73 -13.80 2.65
C THR A 21 -15.19 -12.79 3.67
N LYS A 22 -15.50 -13.00 4.96
CA LYS A 22 -14.93 -12.21 6.05
C LYS A 22 -13.39 -12.13 5.99
N ASN A 23 -12.73 -13.24 5.67
CA ASN A 23 -11.27 -13.30 5.66
C ASN A 23 -10.68 -12.50 4.50
N ASP A 24 -11.31 -12.55 3.32
CA ASP A 24 -10.86 -11.78 2.15
C ASP A 24 -11.06 -10.29 2.38
N PHE A 25 -12.20 -9.91 2.96
CA PHE A 25 -12.48 -8.53 3.32
C PHE A 25 -11.47 -7.98 4.33
N ILE A 26 -11.13 -8.75 5.39
CA ILE A 26 -10.10 -8.35 6.36
C ILE A 26 -8.74 -8.12 5.68
N LYS A 27 -8.33 -9.01 4.79
CA LYS A 27 -7.07 -8.86 4.03
C LYS A 27 -7.09 -7.60 3.16
N LYS A 28 -8.19 -7.34 2.46
CA LYS A 28 -8.36 -6.12 1.66
C LYS A 28 -8.33 -4.85 2.50
N MET A 29 -9.08 -4.81 3.61
CA MET A 29 -9.10 -3.66 4.52
C MET A 29 -7.73 -3.35 5.11
N ARG A 30 -6.97 -4.40 5.45
CA ARG A 30 -5.59 -4.26 5.92
C ARG A 30 -4.67 -3.66 4.83
N LEU A 31 -4.77 -4.17 3.60
CA LEU A 31 -4.02 -3.63 2.46
C LEU A 31 -4.41 -2.17 2.20
N TYR A 32 -5.70 -1.84 2.18
CA TYR A 32 -6.20 -0.48 2.00
C TYR A 32 -5.69 0.47 3.07
N ALA A 33 -5.74 0.07 4.34
CA ALA A 33 -5.19 0.86 5.43
C ALA A 33 -3.67 1.08 5.29
N ALA A 34 -2.91 0.04 4.93
CA ALA A 34 -1.48 0.15 4.70
C ALA A 34 -1.13 1.09 3.55
N MET A 35 -1.81 0.96 2.41
CA MET A 35 -1.63 1.83 1.24
C MET A 35 -1.98 3.28 1.56
N GLU A 36 -3.12 3.51 2.22
CA GLU A 36 -3.57 4.86 2.55
C GLU A 36 -2.60 5.55 3.53
N LEU A 37 -2.17 4.84 4.57
CA LEU A 37 -1.22 5.38 5.54
C LEU A 37 0.17 5.60 4.93
N TYR A 38 0.58 4.77 3.96
CA TYR A 38 1.80 5.01 3.19
C TYR A 38 1.66 6.26 2.29
N ARG A 39 0.55 6.36 1.56
CA ARG A 39 0.24 7.50 0.69
C ARG A 39 0.23 8.83 1.45
N MET A 40 -0.34 8.84 2.65
CA MET A 40 -0.33 9.99 3.57
C MET A 40 1.02 10.23 4.27
N GLN A 41 2.07 9.47 3.92
CA GLN A 41 3.39 9.50 4.54
C GLN A 41 3.37 9.28 6.07
N LYS A 42 2.36 8.58 6.59
CA LYS A 42 2.22 8.24 8.01
C LYS A 42 2.95 6.94 8.37
N LEU A 43 3.09 6.04 7.41
CA LEU A 43 3.91 4.84 7.54
C LEU A 43 5.00 4.83 6.46
N SER A 44 6.21 4.40 6.85
CA SER A 44 7.24 4.04 5.88
C SER A 44 6.83 2.80 5.09
N MET A 45 7.43 2.57 3.93
CA MET A 45 7.18 1.36 3.12
C MET A 45 7.35 0.07 3.94
N GLY A 46 8.38 -0.01 4.79
CA GLY A 46 8.59 -1.19 5.65
C GLY A 46 7.50 -1.40 6.68
N LYS A 47 6.93 -0.34 7.25
CA LYS A 47 5.83 -0.44 8.21
C LYS A 47 4.48 -0.67 7.54
N ALA A 48 4.27 -0.08 6.37
CA ALA A 48 3.08 -0.33 5.57
C ALA A 48 3.06 -1.78 5.06
N SER A 49 4.19 -2.31 4.57
CA SER A 49 4.27 -3.71 4.14
C SER A 49 4.05 -4.68 5.30
N GLU A 50 4.61 -4.38 6.49
CA GLU A 50 4.35 -5.15 7.72
C GLU A 50 2.87 -5.13 8.09
N LEU A 51 2.22 -3.96 8.05
CA LEU A 51 0.78 -3.83 8.28
C LEU A 51 -0.02 -4.64 7.25
N ALA A 52 0.39 -4.63 5.97
CA ALA A 52 -0.25 -5.41 4.90
C ALA A 52 -0.02 -6.93 4.99
N GLU A 53 0.83 -7.40 5.92
CA GLU A 53 1.32 -8.79 5.98
C GLU A 53 2.01 -9.23 4.68
N MET A 54 2.79 -8.32 4.09
CA MET A 54 3.53 -8.52 2.85
C MET A 54 5.01 -8.20 3.04
N ASN A 55 5.87 -8.80 2.20
CA ASN A 55 7.22 -8.29 2.06
C ASN A 55 7.19 -6.95 1.29
N LYS A 56 8.29 -6.19 1.34
CA LYS A 56 8.37 -4.85 0.72
C LYS A 56 8.14 -4.88 -0.79
N THR A 57 8.64 -5.92 -1.46
CA THR A 57 8.55 -6.08 -2.92
C THR A 57 7.11 -6.33 -3.35
N ASP A 58 6.40 -7.25 -2.68
CA ASP A 58 5.00 -7.54 -2.97
C ASP A 58 4.12 -6.31 -2.69
N PHE A 59 4.39 -5.61 -1.58
CA PHE A 59 3.66 -4.37 -1.26
C PHE A 59 3.91 -3.29 -2.32
N MET A 60 5.14 -3.15 -2.82
CA MET A 60 5.48 -2.23 -3.91
C MET A 60 4.71 -2.56 -5.20
N PHE A 61 4.57 -3.84 -5.54
CA PHE A 61 3.74 -4.26 -6.69
C PHE A 61 2.25 -3.96 -6.46
N GLU A 62 1.73 -4.16 -5.25
CA GLU A 62 0.36 -3.78 -4.93
C GLU A 62 0.14 -2.27 -5.07
N LEU A 63 1.02 -1.42 -4.55
CA LEU A 63 0.92 0.04 -4.73
C LEU A 63 0.79 0.43 -6.21
N GLY A 64 1.56 -0.23 -7.09
CA GLY A 64 1.47 -0.01 -8.54
C GLY A 64 0.10 -0.34 -9.14
N LYS A 65 -0.60 -1.37 -8.64
CA LYS A 65 -1.95 -1.73 -9.11
C LYS A 65 -3.01 -0.67 -8.76
N TYR A 66 -2.74 0.15 -7.74
CA TYR A 66 -3.61 1.24 -7.29
C TYR A 66 -3.08 2.62 -7.67
N GLU A 67 -2.12 2.69 -8.59
CA GLU A 67 -1.51 3.95 -9.08
C GLU A 67 -0.91 4.81 -7.95
N ILE A 68 -0.45 4.16 -6.87
CA ILE A 68 0.26 4.83 -5.77
C ILE A 68 1.76 4.75 -6.08
N PRO A 69 2.47 5.89 -6.24
CA PRO A 69 3.91 5.88 -6.47
C PRO A 69 4.63 5.20 -5.31
N ALA A 70 5.27 4.07 -5.57
CA ALA A 70 6.06 3.36 -4.57
C ALA A 70 7.42 4.03 -4.32
N ILE A 71 7.85 4.89 -5.24
CA ILE A 71 9.03 5.73 -5.12
C ILE A 71 8.58 7.13 -5.51
N ASN A 72 8.72 8.07 -4.59
CA ASN A 72 8.51 9.47 -4.90
C ASN A 72 9.85 10.02 -5.40
N TYR A 73 10.11 9.84 -6.69
CA TYR A 73 11.28 10.42 -7.34
C TYR A 73 10.93 11.84 -7.77
N ASP A 74 11.77 12.81 -7.44
CA ASP A 74 11.52 14.19 -7.83
C ASP A 74 11.55 14.28 -9.37
N PRO A 75 10.51 14.83 -10.03
CA PRO A 75 10.50 14.99 -11.48
C PRO A 75 11.68 15.80 -12.02
N ASP A 76 12.20 16.75 -11.24
CA ASP A 76 13.35 17.56 -11.64
C ASP A 76 14.65 16.75 -11.52
N ASP A 77 14.82 15.96 -10.45
CA ASP A 77 15.94 15.00 -10.34
C ASP A 77 15.91 13.99 -11.50
N PHE A 78 14.72 13.52 -11.89
CA PHE A 78 14.55 12.61 -13.04
C PHE A 78 15.01 13.25 -14.34
N ARG A 79 14.63 14.52 -14.57
CA ARG A 79 15.00 15.25 -15.77
C ARG A 79 16.50 15.48 -15.84
N GLU A 80 17.12 15.91 -14.74
CA GLU A 80 18.57 16.12 -14.68
C GLU A 80 19.33 14.81 -14.96
N GLU A 81 18.90 13.70 -14.37
CA GLU A 81 19.50 12.39 -14.62
C GLU A 81 19.31 11.95 -16.08
N ALA A 82 18.11 12.11 -16.64
CA ALA A 82 17.82 11.77 -18.03
C ALA A 82 18.66 12.60 -19.02
N GLU A 83 18.78 13.91 -18.79
CA GLU A 83 19.63 14.80 -19.60
C GLU A 83 21.11 14.42 -19.50
N TRP A 84 21.58 14.05 -18.30
CA TRP A 84 22.96 13.57 -18.11
C TRP A 84 23.23 12.29 -18.89
N ILE A 85 22.31 11.32 -18.86
CA ILE A 85 22.45 10.06 -19.61
C ILE A 85 22.46 10.32 -21.13
N MET A 86 21.60 11.22 -21.63
CA MET A 86 21.52 11.53 -23.06
C MET A 86 22.72 12.33 -23.60
N ARG A 87 23.51 12.94 -22.73
CA ARG A 87 24.74 13.69 -23.09
C ARG A 87 26.01 12.83 -23.14
N LYS A 88 25.94 11.58 -22.68
CA LYS A 88 27.02 10.59 -22.78
C LYS A 88 26.90 9.76 -24.04
#